data_AF-A0A4Y2I342-F1
#
_entry.id   AF-A0A4Y2I342-F1
#
_cell.length_a   1.000
_cell.length_b   1.000
_cell.length_c   1.000
_cell.angle_alpha   90.00
_cell.angle_beta   90.00
_cell.angle_gamma   90.00
#
_symmetry.space_group_name_H-M   'P 1'
#
loop_
_entity.id
_entity.type
_entity.pdbx_description
1 polymer ?
#
loop_
_entity_poly.entity_id
_entity_poly.type
_entity_poly.pdbx_seq_one_letter_code
_entity_poly.pdbx_strand_id
1 'polypeptide(L)'
;MIYRVLIRKTPYEPKPRATDIRSDRRLQRMASSQKMSVHEITRTSLLQISKNTVHRRIIGSRYMIHAKMSRRLPLSKLHISKRLQWARNHMSYGDKWMAVLFSDEINGTSMDLTGI
;
A
#
# COMPACT_ATOMS: atom_id res chain seq x y z
N MET A 1 -43.22 -13.53 -47.72
CA MET A 1 -42.13 -12.69 -47.16
C MET A 1 -42.03 -12.97 -45.68
N ILE A 2 -40.96 -13.63 -45.22
CA ILE A 2 -40.80 -13.98 -43.80
C ILE A 2 -40.06 -12.83 -43.11
N TYR A 3 -40.76 -12.11 -42.24
CA TYR A 3 -40.16 -11.10 -41.38
C TYR A 3 -39.31 -11.80 -40.32
N ARG A 4 -37.99 -11.81 -40.50
CA ARG A 4 -37.05 -12.29 -39.47
C ARG A 4 -36.93 -11.22 -38.39
N VAL A 5 -37.71 -11.36 -37.31
CA VAL A 5 -37.64 -10.49 -36.13
C VAL A 5 -36.22 -10.56 -35.55
N LEU A 6 -35.48 -9.45 -35.65
CA LEU A 6 -34.19 -9.28 -34.98
C LEU A 6 -34.43 -9.18 -33.48
N ILE A 7 -34.20 -10.27 -32.74
CA ILE A 7 -34.20 -10.25 -31.28
C ILE A 7 -33.07 -9.32 -30.84
N ARG A 8 -33.42 -8.20 -30.22
CA ARG A 8 -32.45 -7.28 -29.61
C ARG A 8 -31.71 -8.04 -28.51
N LYS A 9 -30.37 -8.03 -28.54
CA LYS A 9 -29.55 -8.57 -27.44
C LYS A 9 -29.98 -7.89 -26.13
N THR A 10 -30.23 -8.67 -25.10
CA THR A 10 -30.50 -8.15 -23.75
C THR A 10 -29.31 -7.30 -23.30
N PRO A 11 -29.54 -6.14 -22.65
CA PRO A 11 -28.44 -5.35 -22.06
C PRO A 11 -27.56 -6.24 -21.18
N TYR A 12 -26.24 -6.07 -21.25
CA TYR A 12 -25.32 -6.83 -20.40
C TYR A 12 -25.58 -6.49 -18.94
N GLU A 13 -26.09 -7.44 -18.17
CA GLU A 13 -26.19 -7.30 -16.74
C GLU A 13 -24.82 -7.52 -16.10
N PRO A 14 -24.33 -6.56 -15.29
CA PRO A 14 -23.05 -6.71 -14.62
C PRO A 14 -23.13 -7.87 -13.63
N LYS A 15 -22.05 -8.66 -13.59
CA LYS A 15 -21.94 -9.80 -12.68
C LYS A 15 -22.28 -9.40 -11.23
N PRO A 16 -23.09 -10.20 -10.51
CA PRO A 16 -23.43 -9.93 -9.12
C PRO A 16 -22.20 -9.76 -8.24
N ARG A 17 -22.28 -8.82 -7.30
CA ARG A 17 -21.20 -8.56 -6.35
C ARG A 17 -21.07 -9.75 -5.40
N ALA A 18 -19.85 -10.26 -5.24
CA ALA A 18 -19.53 -11.30 -4.27
C ALA A 18 -19.65 -10.82 -2.81
N THR A 19 -19.84 -9.52 -2.58
CA THR A 19 -19.97 -8.92 -1.25
C THR A 19 -21.18 -8.01 -1.19
N ASP A 20 -21.87 -8.05 -0.05
CA ASP A 20 -22.94 -7.13 0.31
C ASP A 20 -22.38 -5.75 0.76
N ILE A 21 -23.22 -4.73 0.70
CA ILE A 21 -22.94 -3.36 1.13
C ILE A 21 -22.48 -3.33 2.60
N ARG A 22 -23.08 -4.12 3.49
CA ARG A 22 -22.66 -4.16 4.91
C ARG A 22 -21.27 -4.74 5.07
N SER A 23 -20.97 -5.80 4.33
CA SER A 23 -19.64 -6.43 4.32
C SER A 23 -18.59 -5.46 3.81
N ASP A 24 -18.86 -4.73 2.73
CA ASP A 24 -17.95 -3.72 2.21
C ASP A 24 -17.64 -2.62 3.24
N ARG A 25 -18.66 -2.13 3.97
CA ARG A 25 -18.45 -1.16 5.06
C ARG A 25 -17.60 -1.73 6.20
N ARG A 26 -17.79 -3.01 6.54
CA ARG A 26 -16.97 -3.68 7.56
C ARG A 26 -15.50 -3.74 7.13
N LEU A 27 -15.23 -4.16 5.89
CA LEU A 27 -13.88 -4.20 5.34
C LEU A 27 -13.20 -2.82 5.35
N GLN A 28 -13.94 -1.78 4.96
CA GLN A 28 -13.46 -0.39 4.97
C GLN A 28 -13.14 0.10 6.39
N ARG A 29 -13.99 -0.24 7.38
CA ARG A 29 -13.76 0.15 8.78
C ARG A 29 -12.52 -0.53 9.37
N MET A 30 -12.29 -1.80 9.06
CA MET A 30 -11.09 -2.53 9.50
C MET A 30 -9.82 -1.97 8.87
N ALA A 31 -9.88 -1.59 7.59
CA ALA A 31 -8.76 -0.96 6.91
C ALA A 31 -8.45 0.46 7.45
N SER A 32 -9.48 1.27 7.69
CA SER A 32 -9.32 2.67 8.10
C SER A 32 -9.10 2.83 9.60
N SER A 33 -10.03 2.36 10.43
CA SER A 33 -10.03 2.61 11.88
C SER A 33 -9.08 1.69 12.64
N GLN A 34 -9.03 0.41 12.25
CA GLN A 34 -8.18 -0.58 12.91
C GLN A 34 -6.77 -0.66 12.29
N LYS A 35 -6.51 0.07 11.20
CA LYS A 35 -5.24 0.11 10.47
C LYS A 35 -4.71 -1.28 10.07
N MET A 36 -5.61 -2.23 9.81
CA MET A 36 -5.25 -3.60 9.48
C MET A 36 -4.79 -3.74 8.03
N SER A 37 -3.86 -4.67 7.79
CA SER A 37 -3.45 -5.03 6.43
C SER A 37 -4.53 -5.82 5.70
N VAL A 38 -4.50 -5.82 4.37
CA VAL A 38 -5.44 -6.60 3.53
C VAL A 38 -5.44 -8.09 3.90
N HIS A 39 -4.29 -8.64 4.27
CA HIS A 39 -4.17 -10.04 4.69
C HIS A 39 -4.89 -10.29 6.02
N GLU A 40 -4.61 -9.45 7.03
CA GLU A 40 -5.26 -9.55 8.33
C GLU A 40 -6.77 -9.36 8.22
N ILE A 41 -7.23 -8.39 7.42
CA ILE A 41 -8.66 -8.17 7.14
C ILE A 41 -9.29 -9.40 6.50
N THR A 42 -8.60 -10.04 5.55
CA THR A 42 -9.13 -11.27 4.92
C THR A 42 -9.35 -12.35 5.98
N ARG A 43 -8.37 -12.56 6.87
CA ARG A 43 -8.45 -13.56 7.96
C ARG A 43 -9.53 -13.24 8.99
N THR A 44 -9.68 -11.98 9.35
CA THR A 44 -10.56 -11.52 10.44
C THR A 44 -11.98 -11.17 10.00
N SER A 45 -12.19 -10.89 8.71
CA SER A 45 -13.52 -10.66 8.17
C SER A 45 -14.40 -11.90 8.23
N LEU A 46 -13.80 -13.11 8.27
CA LEU A 46 -14.47 -14.42 8.23
C LEU A 46 -15.41 -14.60 7.03
N LEU A 47 -15.28 -13.74 6.02
CA LEU A 47 -16.03 -13.81 4.79
C LEU A 47 -15.35 -14.81 3.84
N GLN A 48 -16.12 -15.62 3.12
CA GLN A 48 -15.62 -16.51 2.06
C GLN A 48 -15.22 -15.68 0.81
N ILE A 49 -14.27 -14.77 0.99
CA ILE A 49 -13.83 -13.81 -0.03
C ILE A 49 -12.32 -13.89 -0.19
N SER A 50 -11.87 -13.77 -1.44
CA SER A 50 -10.45 -13.75 -1.73
C SER A 50 -9.80 -12.43 -1.31
N LYS A 51 -8.50 -12.49 -1.02
CA LYS A 51 -7.64 -11.32 -0.76
C LYS A 51 -7.80 -10.23 -1.82
N ASN A 52 -7.93 -10.62 -3.08
CA ASN A 52 -8.08 -9.69 -4.20
C ASN A 52 -9.42 -8.95 -4.18
N THR A 53 -10.49 -9.59 -3.69
CA THR A 53 -11.78 -8.92 -3.50
C THR A 53 -11.68 -7.89 -2.38
N VAL A 54 -11.07 -8.22 -1.25
CA VAL A 54 -10.82 -7.27 -0.16
C VAL A 54 -10.02 -6.06 -0.65
N HIS A 55 -8.91 -6.31 -1.37
CA HIS A 55 -8.07 -5.25 -1.94
C HIS A 55 -8.87 -4.31 -2.86
N ARG A 56 -9.69 -4.85 -3.77
CA ARG A 56 -10.54 -4.05 -4.66
C ARG A 56 -11.58 -3.22 -3.90
N ARG A 57 -12.15 -3.74 -2.81
CA ARG A 57 -13.13 -3.00 -2.00
C ARG A 57 -12.53 -1.85 -1.21
N ILE A 58 -11.27 -2.00 -0.77
CA ILE A 58 -10.54 -0.96 -0.07
C ILE A 58 -10.10 0.14 -1.05
N ILE A 59 -9.46 -0.22 -2.18
CA ILE A 59 -8.99 0.77 -3.17
C ILE A 59 -10.14 1.44 -3.92
N GLY A 60 -11.21 0.71 -4.23
CA GLY A 60 -12.38 1.26 -4.91
C GLY A 60 -13.33 2.04 -4.00
N SER A 61 -12.99 2.20 -2.71
CA SER A 61 -13.80 2.97 -1.77
C SER A 61 -13.71 4.46 -2.07
N ARG A 62 -14.85 5.16 -2.08
CA ARG A 62 -14.90 6.63 -2.22
C ARG A 62 -14.42 7.37 -0.97
N TYR A 63 -14.38 6.68 0.18
CA TYR A 63 -14.09 7.29 1.48
C TYR A 63 -12.61 7.21 1.88
N MET A 64 -11.79 6.46 1.14
CA MET A 64 -10.40 6.20 1.49
C MET A 64 -9.48 6.73 0.40
N ILE A 65 -8.61 7.68 0.76
CA ILE A 65 -7.56 8.17 -0.13
C ILE A 65 -6.35 7.25 0.04
N HIS A 66 -6.04 6.47 -0.99
CA HIS A 66 -4.80 5.71 -1.03
C HIS A 66 -3.64 6.63 -1.38
N ALA A 67 -2.84 7.01 -0.39
CA ALA A 67 -1.57 7.69 -0.60
C ALA A 67 -0.45 6.66 -0.67
N LYS A 68 0.26 6.61 -1.80
CA LYS A 68 1.52 5.88 -1.88
C LYS A 68 2.57 6.67 -1.09
N MET A 69 3.38 5.99 -0.27
CA MET A 69 4.52 6.63 0.39
C MET A 69 5.35 7.39 -0.65
N SER A 70 5.77 8.61 -0.29
CA SER A 70 6.64 9.41 -1.13
C SER A 70 7.86 8.57 -1.50
N ARG A 71 8.15 8.50 -2.80
CA ARG A 71 9.31 7.75 -3.27
C ARG A 71 10.54 8.47 -2.71
N ARG A 72 11.48 7.69 -2.14
CA ARG A 72 12.81 8.21 -1.85
C ARG A 72 13.42 8.77 -3.13
N LEU A 73 14.24 9.81 -3.00
CA LEU A 73 14.92 10.44 -4.14
C LEU A 73 15.57 9.36 -5.02
N PRO A 74 15.38 9.42 -6.35
CA PRO A 74 15.96 8.44 -7.25
C PRO A 74 17.49 8.46 -7.07
N LEU A 75 18.08 7.27 -6.93
CA LEU A 75 19.52 7.15 -6.86
C LEU A 75 20.11 7.39 -8.25
N SER A 76 21.06 8.32 -8.36
CA SER A 76 21.85 8.48 -9.57
C SER A 76 22.77 7.28 -9.76
N LYS A 77 23.28 7.06 -10.98
CA LYS A 77 24.29 6.02 -11.23
C LYS A 77 25.51 6.16 -10.32
N LEU A 78 25.90 7.40 -10.00
CA LEU A 78 26.98 7.70 -9.06
C LEU A 78 26.64 7.30 -7.62
N HIS A 79 25.41 7.55 -7.17
CA HIS A 79 24.98 7.10 -5.84
C HIS A 79 25.02 5.57 -5.73
N ILE A 80 24.58 4.87 -6.79
CA ILE A 80 24.57 3.41 -6.83
C ILE A 80 26.00 2.86 -6.80
N SER A 81 26.92 3.41 -7.62
CA SER A 81 28.31 2.93 -7.65
C SER A 81 29.03 3.15 -6.31
N LYS A 82 28.90 4.33 -5.71
CA LYS A 82 29.50 4.65 -4.40
C LYS A 82 28.96 3.74 -3.28
N ARG A 83 27.63 3.54 -3.23
CA ARG A 83 27.01 2.65 -2.23
C ARG A 83 27.44 1.20 -2.41
N LEU A 84 27.52 0.72 -3.65
CA LEU A 84 27.96 -0.64 -3.96
C LEU A 84 29.43 -0.85 -3.61
N GLN A 85 30.29 0.11 -3.93
CA GLN A 85 31.71 0.08 -3.57
C GLN A 85 31.87 0.09 -2.05
N TRP A 86 31.15 0.97 -1.35
CA TRP A 86 31.16 0.99 0.11
C TRP A 86 30.71 -0.34 0.70
N ALA A 87 29.61 -0.93 0.20
CA ALA A 87 29.13 -2.22 0.68
C ALA A 87 30.15 -3.34 0.46
N ARG A 88 30.79 -3.42 -0.72
CA ARG A 88 31.83 -4.41 -1.00
C ARG A 88 33.02 -4.28 -0.05
N ASN A 89 33.45 -3.05 0.23
CA ASN A 89 34.60 -2.79 1.10
C ASN A 89 34.33 -3.17 2.57
N HIS A 90 33.07 -3.11 3.01
CA HIS A 90 32.70 -3.34 4.42
C HIS A 90 31.91 -4.64 4.64
N MET A 91 31.69 -5.46 3.61
CA MET A 91 30.96 -6.73 3.74
C MET A 91 31.72 -7.74 4.63
N SER A 92 33.05 -7.73 4.56
CA SER A 92 33.95 -8.62 5.31
C SER A 92 34.49 -7.99 6.60
N TYR A 93 33.87 -6.93 7.12
CA TYR A 93 34.39 -6.22 8.29
C TYR A 93 34.35 -7.02 9.59
N GLY A 94 33.47 -8.03 9.69
CA GLY A 94 33.42 -8.95 10.83
C GLY A 94 33.27 -8.22 12.17
N ASP A 95 34.10 -8.57 13.14
CA ASP A 95 34.08 -8.00 14.50
C ASP A 95 34.33 -6.48 14.53
N LYS A 96 34.91 -5.90 13.47
CA LYS A 96 35.11 -4.45 13.35
C LYS A 96 33.80 -3.67 13.33
N TRP A 97 32.69 -4.31 12.92
CA TRP A 97 31.36 -3.70 13.01
C TRP A 97 30.98 -3.31 14.45
N MET A 98 31.51 -3.99 15.46
CA MET A 98 31.23 -3.71 16.87
C MET A 98 31.81 -2.37 17.34
N ALA A 99 32.81 -1.84 16.63
CA ALA A 99 33.42 -0.54 16.93
C ALA A 99 32.84 0.61 16.10
N VAL A 100 31.92 0.33 15.17
CA VAL A 100 31.33 1.36 14.29
C VAL A 100 30.18 2.05 15.02
N LEU A 101 30.37 3.33 15.34
CA LEU A 101 29.31 4.20 15.81
C LEU A 101 28.69 4.96 14.63
N PHE A 102 27.38 4.81 14.43
CA PHE A 102 26.64 5.61 13.46
C PHE A 102 26.00 6.80 14.18
N SER A 103 26.28 8.01 13.69
CA SER A 103 25.57 9.23 14.06
C SER A 103 24.91 9.80 12.82
N ASP A 104 23.60 9.93 12.82
CA ASP A 104 22.90 10.83 11.92
C ASP A 104 22.63 12.16 12.65
N GLU A 105 22.87 13.27 11.98
CA GLU A 105 22.36 14.55 12.45
C GLU A 105 20.88 14.61 12.04
N ILE A 106 19.99 14.32 12.99
CA ILE A 106 18.62 14.82 12.89
C ILE A 106 18.74 16.32 13.16
N ASN A 107 18.78 17.13 12.10
CA ASN A 107 18.54 18.56 12.19
C ASN A 107 17.09 18.78 12.62
N GLY A 108 16.82 18.52 13.91
CA GLY A 108 15.63 18.99 14.57
C GLY A 108 15.70 20.49 14.52
N THR A 109 14.81 21.10 13.75
CA THR A 109 14.57 22.54 13.79
C THR A 109 14.24 22.90 15.24
N SER A 110 15.24 23.31 16.01
CA SER A 110 15.05 23.99 17.28
C SER A 110 14.43 25.34 16.93
N MET A 111 13.11 25.39 16.88
CA MET A 111 12.42 26.66 17.03
C MET A 111 12.59 27.04 18.50
N ASP A 112 13.54 27.94 18.76
CA ASP A 112 13.61 28.65 20.03
C ASP A 112 12.34 29.48 20.18
N LEU A 113 11.34 28.91 20.84
CA LEU A 113 10.25 29.66 21.46
C LEU A 113 10.74 30.16 22.83
N THR A 114 11.76 31.02 22.83
CA THR A 114 11.94 31.95 23.94
C THR A 114 11.08 33.17 23.64
N GLY A 115 10.00 33.27 24.40
CA GLY A 115 9.07 34.37 24.34
C GLY A 115 9.72 35.70 24.69
N ILE A 116 9.24 36.74 24.01
CA ILE A 116 8.90 38.05 24.57
C ILE A 116 7.53 38.41 23.98
#